data_AF-A0A3G4VJD9-F1
#
_entry.id   AF-A0A3G4VJD9-F1
#
_cell.length_a   1.000
_cell.length_b   1.000
_cell.length_c   1.000
_cell.angle_alpha   90.00
_cell.angle_beta   90.00
_cell.angle_gamma   90.00
#
_symmetry.space_group_name_H-M   'P 1'
#
loop_
_entity.id
_entity.type
_entity.pdbx_description
1 polymer ?
#
loop_
_entity_poly.entity_id
_entity_poly.type
_entity_poly.pdbx_seq_one_letter_code
_entity_poly.pdbx_strand_id
1 'polypeptide(L)'
;MVDSNQSPQAQFLSKGWKYFVTVGIVVSLAGIGAMALPVFAGVTISTIIGAVLLFSGLVQAYHTFSINAWGQKLWYVLSAVLYIIGGLFILFKPLAGLVTITMLMVLVMILNGLTRIFFGLANRTLPSSGLIIFSGLLSVIIGGYFFTLLEDPAFSTSLLGTFIGISLLIEGVSFVFLGMKLKQLSN
;
A
#
# COMPACT_ATOMS: atom_id res chain seq x y z
N MET A 1 -18.39 -34.88 35.98
CA MET A 1 -19.55 -34.69 35.07
C MET A 1 -19.16 -33.56 34.14
N VAL A 2 -19.22 -33.84 32.85
CA VAL A 2 -18.56 -33.08 31.77
C VAL A 2 -19.45 -31.91 31.36
N ASP A 3 -18.98 -30.68 31.54
CA ASP A 3 -19.67 -29.49 31.00
C ASP A 3 -19.36 -29.35 29.50
N SER A 4 -20.33 -29.73 28.69
CA SER A 4 -20.28 -29.86 27.23
C SER A 4 -20.69 -28.58 26.48
N ASN A 5 -20.42 -27.39 27.02
CA ASN A 5 -20.83 -26.10 26.42
C ASN A 5 -19.64 -25.16 26.12
N GLN A 6 -18.57 -25.68 25.52
CA GLN A 6 -17.63 -24.82 24.80
C GLN A 6 -18.32 -24.36 23.51
N SER A 7 -18.83 -23.13 23.51
CA SER A 7 -19.45 -22.51 22.33
C SER A 7 -18.49 -22.56 21.14
N PRO A 8 -18.96 -22.75 19.89
CA PRO A 8 -18.12 -22.76 18.69
C PRO A 8 -17.15 -21.56 18.63
N GLN A 9 -17.56 -20.44 19.21
CA GLN A 9 -16.82 -19.18 19.35
C GLN A 9 -15.46 -19.34 20.07
N ALA A 10 -15.36 -20.16 21.13
CA ALA A 10 -14.11 -20.39 21.85
C ALA A 10 -13.07 -21.19 21.02
N GLN A 11 -13.55 -22.10 20.16
CA GLN A 11 -12.69 -22.82 19.21
C GLN A 11 -12.21 -21.91 18.06
N PHE A 12 -13.07 -21.01 17.55
CA PHE A 12 -12.67 -20.03 16.54
C PHE A 12 -11.64 -19.02 17.06
N LEU A 13 -11.75 -18.59 18.33
CA LEU A 13 -10.79 -17.67 18.95
C LEU A 13 -9.43 -18.33 19.23
N SER A 14 -9.42 -19.55 19.78
CA SER A 14 -8.16 -20.25 20.11
C SER A 14 -7.35 -20.67 18.87
N LYS A 15 -8.02 -21.05 17.78
CA LYS A 15 -7.38 -21.35 16.49
C LYS A 15 -7.01 -20.07 15.72
N GLY A 16 -7.85 -19.04 15.81
CA GLY A 16 -7.64 -17.75 15.18
C GLY A 16 -6.35 -17.05 15.61
N TRP A 17 -6.05 -17.05 16.92
CA TRP A 17 -4.79 -16.48 17.43
C TRP A 17 -3.55 -17.06 16.73
N LYS A 18 -3.45 -18.41 16.67
CA LYS A 18 -2.26 -19.07 16.14
C LYS A 18 -2.05 -18.71 14.68
N TYR A 19 -3.14 -18.63 13.92
CA TYR A 19 -3.12 -18.19 12.54
C TYR A 19 -2.57 -16.75 12.41
N PHE A 20 -3.08 -15.80 13.20
CA PHE A 20 -2.60 -14.41 13.17
C PHE A 20 -1.10 -14.29 13.53
N VAL A 21 -0.64 -15.04 14.54
CA VAL A 21 0.78 -15.05 14.89
C VAL A 21 1.64 -15.63 13.78
N THR A 22 1.25 -16.78 13.21
CA THR A 22 2.01 -17.41 12.13
C THR A 22 2.07 -16.52 10.90
N VAL A 23 0.94 -15.95 10.46
CA VAL A 23 0.89 -14.99 9.36
C VAL A 23 1.77 -13.79 9.66
N GLY A 24 1.67 -13.22 10.87
CA GLY A 24 2.47 -12.08 11.30
C GLY A 24 3.98 -12.35 11.25
N ILE A 25 4.44 -13.51 11.72
CA ILE A 25 5.85 -13.91 11.63
C ILE A 25 6.30 -14.03 10.17
N VAL A 26 5.53 -14.72 9.33
CA VAL A 26 5.87 -14.92 7.91
C VAL A 26 5.94 -13.57 7.18
N VAL A 27 4.95 -12.70 7.40
CA VAL A 27 4.91 -11.35 6.81
C VAL A 27 6.06 -10.48 7.31
N SER A 28 6.42 -10.59 8.59
CA SER A 28 7.57 -9.88 9.15
C SER A 28 8.87 -10.32 8.49
N LEU A 29 9.10 -11.63 8.36
CA LEU A 29 10.29 -12.15 7.68
C LEU A 29 10.34 -11.74 6.21
N ALA A 30 9.19 -11.71 5.52
CA ALA A 30 9.08 -11.18 4.16
C ALA A 30 9.45 -9.69 4.11
N GLY A 31 9.05 -8.89 5.10
CA GLY A 31 9.45 -7.49 5.24
C GLY A 31 10.95 -7.31 5.43
N ILE A 32 11.59 -8.13 6.27
CA ILE A 32 13.07 -8.13 6.42
C ILE A 32 13.73 -8.47 5.08
N GLY A 33 13.23 -9.52 4.40
CA GLY A 33 13.75 -9.92 3.08
C GLY A 33 13.60 -8.82 2.02
N ALA A 34 12.46 -8.13 2.01
CA ALA A 34 12.22 -7.00 1.11
C ALA A 34 13.16 -5.82 1.39
N MET A 35 13.50 -5.55 2.66
CA MET A 35 14.50 -4.53 3.00
C MET A 35 15.93 -4.96 2.66
N ALA A 36 16.24 -6.25 2.74
CA ALA A 36 17.56 -6.78 2.37
C ALA A 36 17.79 -6.72 0.85
N LEU A 37 16.72 -6.90 0.04
CA LEU A 37 16.76 -6.87 -1.42
C LEU A 37 15.70 -5.89 -1.98
N PRO A 38 15.87 -4.57 -1.74
CA PRO A 38 14.82 -3.59 -2.03
C PRO A 38 14.51 -3.47 -3.51
N VAL A 39 15.51 -3.55 -4.39
CA VAL A 39 15.27 -3.47 -5.84
C VAL A 39 14.40 -4.64 -6.31
N PHE A 40 14.66 -5.85 -5.81
CA PHE A 40 13.87 -7.04 -6.17
C PHE A 40 12.42 -6.92 -5.67
N ALA A 41 12.24 -6.47 -4.43
CA ALA A 41 10.91 -6.22 -3.87
C ALA A 41 10.14 -5.15 -4.67
N GLY A 42 10.80 -4.03 -4.98
CA GLY A 42 10.21 -2.96 -5.78
C GLY A 42 9.82 -3.41 -7.19
N VAL A 43 10.64 -4.23 -7.85
CA VAL A 43 10.36 -4.76 -9.20
C VAL A 43 9.16 -5.72 -9.16
N THR A 44 9.10 -6.56 -8.13
CA THR A 44 7.97 -7.48 -7.91
C THR A 44 6.68 -6.68 -7.78
N ILE A 45 6.68 -5.64 -6.95
CA ILE A 45 5.50 -4.82 -6.70
C ILE A 45 5.11 -4.01 -7.93
N SER A 46 6.08 -3.47 -8.65
CA SER A 46 5.84 -2.80 -9.93
C SER A 46 5.16 -3.74 -10.93
N THR A 47 5.64 -4.99 -11.02
CA THR A 47 5.06 -6.01 -11.90
C THR A 47 3.62 -6.34 -11.50
N ILE A 48 3.35 -6.50 -10.20
CA ILE A 48 1.99 -6.72 -9.67
C ILE A 48 1.09 -5.55 -10.05
N ILE A 49 1.53 -4.30 -9.85
CA ILE A 49 0.77 -3.10 -10.22
C ILE A 49 0.51 -3.08 -11.73
N GLY A 50 1.50 -3.37 -12.56
CA GLY A 50 1.35 -3.46 -14.02
C GLY A 50 0.31 -4.50 -14.44
N ALA A 51 0.31 -5.68 -13.80
CA ALA A 51 -0.67 -6.72 -14.05
C ALA A 51 -2.09 -6.29 -13.63
N VAL A 52 -2.23 -5.65 -12.47
CA VAL A 52 -3.52 -5.11 -11.99
C VAL A 52 -4.04 -4.02 -12.92
N LEU A 53 -3.18 -3.12 -13.39
CA LEU A 53 -3.56 -2.07 -14.35
C LEU A 53 -4.05 -2.68 -15.67
N LEU A 54 -3.31 -3.66 -16.20
CA LEU A 54 -3.70 -4.36 -17.42
C LEU A 54 -5.06 -5.05 -17.26
N PHE A 55 -5.24 -5.82 -16.17
CA PHE A 55 -6.49 -6.51 -15.88
C PHE A 55 -7.65 -5.52 -15.73
N SER A 56 -7.45 -4.43 -14.98
CA SER A 56 -8.45 -3.38 -14.79
C SER A 56 -8.82 -2.71 -16.12
N GLY A 57 -7.84 -2.47 -16.99
CA GLY A 57 -8.06 -1.91 -18.33
C GLY A 57 -8.86 -2.86 -19.23
N LEU A 58 -8.59 -4.16 -19.19
CA LEU A 58 -9.36 -5.17 -19.93
C LEU A 58 -10.82 -5.24 -19.46
N VAL A 59 -11.05 -5.20 -18.13
CA VAL A 59 -12.39 -5.17 -17.54
C VAL A 59 -13.15 -3.91 -17.98
N GLN A 60 -12.50 -2.74 -17.95
CA GLN A 60 -13.08 -1.49 -18.42
C GLN A 60 -13.39 -1.51 -19.92
N ALA A 61 -12.49 -2.06 -20.73
CA ALA A 61 -12.70 -2.23 -22.17
C ALA A 61 -13.92 -3.11 -22.46
N TYR A 62 -14.07 -4.22 -21.73
CA TYR A 62 -15.25 -5.08 -21.84
C TYR A 62 -16.54 -4.34 -21.46
N HIS A 63 -16.53 -3.59 -20.35
CA HIS A 63 -17.71 -2.85 -19.89
C HIS A 63 -18.14 -1.75 -20.86
N THR A 64 -17.19 -1.15 -21.59
CA THR A 64 -17.42 -0.08 -22.55
C THR A 64 -18.34 -0.50 -23.71
N PHE A 65 -18.36 -1.79 -24.06
CA PHE A 65 -19.28 -2.31 -25.09
C PHE A 65 -20.75 -2.28 -24.64
N SER A 66 -21.03 -2.22 -23.33
CA SER A 66 -22.38 -2.16 -22.78
C SER A 66 -22.93 -0.72 -22.66
N ILE A 67 -22.13 0.32 -22.95
CA ILE A 67 -22.52 1.72 -22.78
C ILE A 67 -23.05 2.28 -24.11
N ASN A 68 -24.33 2.67 -24.11
CA ASN A 68 -25.02 3.22 -25.28
C ASN A 68 -24.84 4.75 -25.45
N ALA A 69 -24.46 5.47 -24.38
CA ALA A 69 -24.29 6.93 -24.41
C ALA A 69 -22.87 7.31 -24.88
N TRP A 70 -22.76 7.91 -26.07
CA TRP A 70 -21.49 8.27 -26.72
C TRP A 70 -20.57 9.18 -25.89
N GLY A 71 -21.12 10.17 -25.18
CA GLY A 71 -20.32 11.10 -24.38
C GLY A 71 -19.62 10.44 -23.19
N GLN A 72 -20.28 9.51 -22.51
CA GLN A 72 -19.68 8.76 -21.40
C GLN A 72 -18.72 7.69 -21.93
N LYS A 73 -19.09 7.02 -23.03
CA LYS A 73 -18.28 5.98 -23.66
C LYS A 73 -16.86 6.45 -23.99
N LEU A 74 -16.67 7.67 -24.49
CA LEU A 74 -15.34 8.20 -24.84
C LEU A 74 -14.38 8.23 -23.63
N TRP A 75 -14.85 8.68 -22.47
CA TRP A 75 -14.05 8.72 -21.24
C TRP A 75 -13.67 7.31 -20.76
N TYR A 76 -14.58 6.33 -20.87
CA TYR A 76 -14.29 4.93 -20.52
C TYR A 76 -13.30 4.29 -21.50
N VAL A 77 -13.43 4.53 -22.80
CA VAL A 77 -12.46 4.05 -23.81
C VAL A 77 -11.08 4.63 -23.51
N LEU A 78 -10.97 5.94 -23.29
CA LEU A 78 -9.70 6.61 -23.03
C LEU A 78 -9.04 6.07 -21.75
N SER A 79 -9.82 5.89 -20.69
CA SER A 79 -9.35 5.26 -19.46
C SER A 79 -8.86 3.84 -19.70
N ALA A 80 -9.66 2.98 -20.35
CA ALA A 80 -9.28 1.60 -20.64
C ALA A 80 -7.97 1.51 -21.43
N VAL A 81 -7.81 2.36 -22.45
CA VAL A 81 -6.58 2.45 -23.25
C VAL A 81 -5.38 2.86 -22.38
N LEU A 82 -5.53 3.87 -21.53
CA LEU A 82 -4.47 4.31 -20.62
C LEU A 82 -4.04 3.19 -19.66
N TYR A 83 -5.01 2.47 -19.07
CA TYR A 83 -4.74 1.36 -18.15
C TYR A 83 -4.03 0.20 -18.85
N ILE A 84 -4.48 -0.17 -20.05
CA ILE A 84 -3.88 -1.25 -20.84
C ILE A 84 -2.44 -0.86 -21.24
N ILE A 85 -2.25 0.32 -21.83
CA ILE A 85 -0.92 0.77 -22.28
C ILE A 85 0.04 0.91 -21.09
N GLY A 86 -0.41 1.54 -20.00
CA GLY A 86 0.39 1.69 -18.78
C GLY A 86 0.75 0.34 -18.16
N GLY A 87 -0.20 -0.58 -18.08
CA GLY A 87 0.02 -1.94 -17.58
C GLY A 87 1.04 -2.71 -18.42
N LEU A 88 0.86 -2.73 -19.75
CA LEU A 88 1.82 -3.35 -20.67
C LEU A 88 3.21 -2.72 -20.60
N PHE A 89 3.29 -1.39 -20.53
CA PHE A 89 4.57 -0.67 -20.40
C PHE A 89 5.34 -1.10 -19.15
N ILE A 90 4.65 -1.17 -17.99
CA ILE A 90 5.26 -1.60 -16.74
C ILE A 90 5.68 -3.08 -16.82
N LEU A 91 4.86 -3.95 -17.39
CA LEU A 91 5.17 -5.38 -17.49
C LEU A 91 6.38 -5.67 -18.39
N PHE A 92 6.53 -4.92 -19.49
CA PHE A 92 7.71 -5.06 -20.37
C PHE A 92 8.96 -4.39 -19.81
N LYS A 93 8.83 -3.30 -19.05
CA LYS A 93 9.94 -2.57 -18.43
C LYS A 93 9.65 -2.30 -16.94
N PRO A 94 9.73 -3.33 -16.09
CA PRO A 94 9.34 -3.20 -14.68
C PRO A 94 10.28 -2.29 -13.89
N LEU A 95 11.55 -2.14 -14.31
CA LEU A 95 12.46 -1.14 -13.74
C LEU A 95 11.98 0.29 -13.98
N ALA A 96 11.52 0.60 -15.19
CA ALA A 96 10.95 1.91 -15.49
C ALA A 96 9.65 2.13 -14.72
N GLY A 97 8.78 1.11 -14.68
CA GLY A 97 7.57 1.12 -13.89
C GLY A 97 7.81 1.36 -12.39
N LEU A 98 8.84 0.72 -11.83
CA LEU A 98 9.25 0.91 -10.45
C LEU A 98 9.59 2.37 -10.19
N VAL A 99 10.46 2.98 -11.00
CA VAL A 99 10.86 4.39 -10.84
C VAL A 99 9.65 5.31 -10.96
N THR A 100 8.75 5.06 -11.91
CA THR A 100 7.50 5.82 -12.05
C THR A 100 6.63 5.71 -10.80
N ILE A 101 6.47 4.51 -10.24
CA ILE A 101 5.69 4.27 -9.03
C ILE A 101 6.35 4.94 -7.81
N THR A 102 7.69 4.89 -7.70
CA THR A 102 8.44 5.62 -6.66
C THR A 102 8.19 7.12 -6.75
N MET A 103 8.22 7.70 -7.96
CA MET A 103 7.96 9.11 -8.17
C MET A 103 6.53 9.49 -7.75
N LEU A 104 5.55 8.68 -8.13
CA LEU A 104 4.16 8.86 -7.70
C LEU A 104 4.02 8.75 -6.18
N MET A 105 4.70 7.79 -5.54
CA MET A 105 4.72 7.64 -4.09
C MET A 105 5.25 8.91 -3.40
N VAL A 106 6.39 9.45 -3.87
CA VAL A 106 6.96 10.70 -3.34
C VAL A 106 6.00 11.86 -3.52
N LEU A 107 5.38 11.99 -4.71
CA LEU A 107 4.40 13.03 -4.99
C LEU A 107 3.19 12.93 -4.06
N VAL A 108 2.63 11.73 -3.89
CA VAL A 108 1.52 11.47 -2.96
C VAL A 108 1.92 11.80 -1.52
N MET A 109 3.15 11.52 -1.11
CA MET A 109 3.65 11.85 0.23
C MET A 109 3.69 13.37 0.47
N ILE A 110 4.10 14.14 -0.54
CA ILE A 110 4.06 15.62 -0.50
C ILE A 110 2.62 16.11 -0.45
N LEU A 111 1.76 15.64 -1.35
CA LEU A 111 0.36 16.06 -1.41
C LEU A 111 -0.40 15.75 -0.12
N ASN A 112 -0.22 14.54 0.43
CA ASN A 112 -0.82 14.15 1.71
C ASN A 112 -0.29 15.03 2.86
N GLY A 113 1.00 15.34 2.86
CA GLY A 113 1.59 16.28 3.81
C GLY A 113 0.95 17.66 3.73
N LEU A 114 0.78 18.20 2.52
CA LEU A 114 0.08 19.47 2.28
C LEU A 114 -1.37 19.42 2.75
N THR A 115 -2.12 18.36 2.43
CA THR A 115 -3.50 18.19 2.90
C THR A 115 -3.58 18.20 4.43
N ARG A 116 -2.66 17.56 5.14
CA ARG A 116 -2.61 17.59 6.61
C ARG A 116 -2.31 18.98 7.16
N ILE A 117 -1.41 19.73 6.53
CA ILE A 117 -1.13 21.12 6.91
C ILE A 117 -2.40 21.97 6.75
N PHE A 118 -3.05 21.92 5.58
CA PHE A 118 -4.28 22.66 5.32
C PHE A 118 -5.39 22.27 6.28
N PHE A 119 -5.58 20.97 6.52
CA PHE A 119 -6.58 20.47 7.45
C PHE A 119 -6.33 20.92 8.89
N GLY A 120 -5.08 20.84 9.36
CA GLY A 120 -4.71 21.30 10.69
C GLY A 120 -4.90 22.81 10.87
N LEU A 121 -4.54 23.61 9.86
CA LEU A 121 -4.74 25.05 9.85
C LEU A 121 -6.23 25.43 9.83
N ALA A 122 -7.06 24.70 9.08
CA ALA A 122 -8.50 24.91 9.04
C ALA A 122 -9.20 24.52 10.37
N ASN A 123 -8.68 23.50 11.07
CA ASN A 123 -9.28 22.96 12.29
C ASN A 123 -8.41 23.23 13.53
N ARG A 124 -8.00 24.50 13.73
CA ARG A 124 -7.14 24.94 14.85
C ARG A 124 -7.73 24.71 16.25
N THR A 125 -9.04 24.51 16.36
CA THR A 125 -9.74 24.24 17.61
C THR A 125 -9.59 22.80 18.11
N LEU A 126 -9.07 21.88 17.27
CA LEU A 126 -8.81 20.51 17.68
C LEU A 126 -7.57 20.44 18.60
N PRO A 127 -7.63 19.69 19.72
CA PRO A 127 -6.49 19.54 20.65
C PRO A 127 -5.20 19.02 20.00
N SER A 128 -5.31 18.26 18.91
CA SER A 128 -4.19 17.66 18.18
C SER A 128 -3.78 18.43 16.91
N SER A 129 -4.38 19.60 16.63
CA SER A 129 -4.14 20.36 15.39
C SER A 129 -2.65 20.68 15.18
N GLY A 130 -1.94 21.10 16.23
CA GLY A 130 -0.50 21.39 16.15
C GLY A 130 0.34 20.17 15.73
N LEU A 131 0.02 18.97 16.25
CA LEU A 131 0.70 17.73 15.89
C LEU A 131 0.39 17.32 14.44
N ILE A 132 -0.84 17.54 13.98
CA ILE A 132 -1.24 17.25 12.59
C ILE A 132 -0.44 18.13 11.63
N ILE A 133 -0.35 19.44 11.91
CA ILE A 133 0.43 20.39 11.09
C ILE A 133 1.91 19.99 11.09
N PHE A 134 2.48 19.69 12.25
CA PHE A 134 3.88 19.27 12.35
C PHE A 134 4.15 17.99 11.54
N SER A 135 3.27 16.99 11.64
CA SER A 135 3.39 15.75 10.87
C SER A 135 3.29 15.99 9.35
N GLY A 136 2.41 16.91 8.94
CA GLY A 136 2.25 17.29 7.53
C GLY A 136 3.49 18.02 7.01
N LEU A 137 4.02 18.97 7.79
CA LEU A 137 5.24 19.70 7.45
C LEU A 137 6.44 18.75 7.30
N LEU A 138 6.60 17.81 8.24
CA LEU A 138 7.66 16.80 8.17
C LEU A 138 7.51 15.94 6.91
N SER A 139 6.28 15.50 6.59
CA SER A 139 6.00 14.73 5.37
C SER A 139 6.36 15.49 4.09
N VAL A 140 6.05 16.79 4.02
CA VAL A 140 6.39 17.64 2.86
C VAL A 140 7.90 17.83 2.74
N ILE A 141 8.61 18.08 3.85
CA ILE A 141 10.06 18.25 3.86
C ILE A 141 10.76 16.97 3.40
N ILE A 142 10.40 15.82 3.97
CA ILE A 142 10.98 14.53 3.59
C ILE A 142 10.63 14.21 2.13
N GLY A 143 9.40 14.48 1.69
CA GLY A 143 8.98 14.24 0.31
C GLY A 143 9.74 15.12 -0.69
N GLY A 144 9.92 16.40 -0.37
CA GLY A 144 10.74 17.30 -1.17
C GLY A 144 12.21 16.86 -1.23
N TYR A 145 12.77 16.42 -0.11
CA TYR A 145 14.12 15.86 -0.08
C TYR A 145 14.25 14.60 -0.96
N PHE A 146 13.32 13.66 -0.83
CA PHE A 146 13.31 12.45 -1.66
C PHE A 146 13.15 12.78 -3.13
N PHE A 147 12.34 13.78 -3.49
CA PHE A 147 12.19 14.25 -4.86
C PHE A 147 13.53 14.69 -5.47
N THR A 148 14.35 15.42 -4.71
CA THR A 148 15.70 15.81 -5.18
C THR A 148 16.65 14.64 -5.35
N LEU A 149 16.46 13.55 -4.60
CA LEU A 149 17.27 12.34 -4.69
C LEU A 149 16.80 11.36 -5.78
N LEU A 150 15.65 11.59 -6.43
CA LEU A 150 15.14 10.71 -7.48
C LEU A 150 16.03 10.70 -8.73
N GLU A 151 16.86 11.72 -8.92
CA GLU A 151 17.84 11.76 -10.01
C GLU A 151 18.91 10.67 -9.86
N ASP A 152 19.17 10.20 -8.63
CA ASP A 152 20.06 9.07 -8.37
C ASP A 152 19.35 7.74 -8.68
N PRO A 153 19.83 6.95 -9.66
CA PRO A 153 19.27 5.63 -9.98
C PRO A 153 19.31 4.67 -8.78
N ALA A 154 20.32 4.74 -7.92
CA ALA A 154 20.44 3.84 -6.77
C ALA A 154 19.36 4.10 -5.72
N PHE A 155 19.08 5.38 -5.46
CA PHE A 155 18.03 5.78 -4.51
C PHE A 155 16.63 5.52 -5.07
N SER A 156 16.35 5.97 -6.29
CA SER A 156 15.03 5.84 -6.92
C SER A 156 14.57 4.39 -7.08
N THR A 157 15.51 3.46 -7.33
CA THR A 157 15.20 2.03 -7.49
C THR A 157 15.06 1.26 -6.19
N SER A 158 15.68 1.73 -5.10
CA SER A 158 15.64 1.07 -3.80
C SER A 158 14.53 1.60 -2.89
N LEU A 159 14.11 2.85 -3.07
CA LEU A 159 13.19 3.52 -2.15
C LEU A 159 11.84 2.80 -2.03
N LEU A 160 11.20 2.45 -3.15
CA LEU A 160 9.90 1.77 -3.16
C LEU A 160 9.96 0.43 -2.42
N GLY A 161 10.96 -0.41 -2.72
CA GLY A 161 11.13 -1.70 -2.06
C GLY A 161 11.40 -1.57 -0.56
N THR A 162 12.16 -0.55 -0.16
CA THR A 162 12.44 -0.25 1.25
C THR A 162 11.16 0.15 1.99
N PHE A 163 10.36 1.04 1.40
CA PHE A 163 9.06 1.44 1.94
C PHE A 163 8.15 0.23 2.14
N ILE A 164 8.08 -0.64 1.13
CA ILE A 164 7.25 -1.84 1.17
C ILE A 164 7.76 -2.82 2.23
N GLY A 165 9.07 -3.02 2.34
CA GLY A 165 9.66 -3.86 3.37
C GLY A 165 9.32 -3.36 4.79
N ILE A 166 9.43 -2.04 5.01
CA ILE A 166 9.03 -1.42 6.29
C ILE A 166 7.53 -1.59 6.54
N SER A 167 6.68 -1.36 5.53
CA SER A 167 5.23 -1.55 5.66
C SER A 167 4.87 -2.99 6.03
N LEU A 168 5.47 -3.98 5.36
CA LEU A 168 5.28 -5.40 5.66
C LEU A 168 5.79 -5.75 7.06
N LEU A 169 6.90 -5.17 7.51
CA LEU A 169 7.36 -5.37 8.89
C LEU A 169 6.36 -4.87 9.91
N ILE A 170 5.89 -3.64 9.75
CA ILE A 170 4.92 -3.05 10.67
C ILE A 170 3.62 -3.86 10.66
N GLU A 171 3.15 -4.28 9.50
CA GLU A 171 1.95 -5.09 9.35
C GLU A 171 2.13 -6.49 9.98
N GLY A 172 3.26 -7.14 9.73
CA GLY A 172 3.60 -8.43 10.32
C GLY A 172 3.65 -8.37 11.84
N VAL A 173 4.35 -7.38 12.40
CA VAL A 173 4.41 -7.14 13.85
C VAL A 173 3.02 -6.83 14.40
N SER A 174 2.20 -6.07 13.68
CA SER A 174 0.81 -5.77 14.06
C SER A 174 -0.05 -7.03 14.14
N PHE A 175 0.08 -7.95 13.17
CA PHE A 175 -0.61 -9.24 13.22
C PHE A 175 -0.11 -10.13 14.36
N VAL A 176 1.19 -10.12 14.65
CA VAL A 176 1.72 -10.77 15.84
C VAL A 176 1.11 -10.16 17.09
N PHE A 177 1.03 -8.83 17.25
CA PHE A 177 0.38 -8.20 18.40
C PHE A 177 -1.14 -8.42 18.49
N LEU A 178 -1.85 -8.54 17.37
CA LEU A 178 -3.28 -8.86 17.36
C LEU A 178 -3.49 -10.31 17.80
N GLY A 179 -2.70 -11.21 17.23
CA GLY A 179 -2.44 -12.53 17.77
C GLY A 179 -1.57 -12.51 19.04
N MET A 180 -1.35 -11.38 19.70
CA MET A 180 -0.91 -11.07 21.09
C MET A 180 -2.05 -10.87 22.09
N LYS A 181 -3.20 -10.43 21.55
CA LYS A 181 -4.38 -10.11 22.34
C LYS A 181 -5.47 -11.20 22.29
N LEU A 182 -5.69 -11.88 21.15
CA LEU A 182 -6.76 -12.89 21.03
C LEU A 182 -6.65 -14.13 21.96
N LYS A 183 -5.46 -14.61 22.33
CA LYS A 183 -5.16 -15.71 23.29
C LYS A 183 -5.24 -15.21 24.71
N GLN A 184 -4.91 -13.94 24.97
CA GLN A 184 -5.19 -13.34 26.28
C GLN A 184 -6.70 -13.26 26.52
N LEU A 185 -7.51 -13.08 25.46
CA LEU A 185 -8.97 -13.11 25.54
C LEU A 185 -9.58 -14.52 25.47
N SER A 186 -8.80 -15.50 24.98
CA SER A 186 -9.21 -16.91 24.89
C SER A 186 -8.80 -17.74 26.12
N ASN A 187 -7.90 -17.22 26.96
CA ASN A 187 -7.46 -17.79 28.22
C ASN A 187 -8.18 -17.10 29.38
#